data_AF-A0A562QUR9-F1
#
_entry.id   AF-A0A562QUR9-F1
#
_cell.length_a   1.000
_cell.length_b   1.000
_cell.length_c   1.000
_cell.angle_alpha   90.00
_cell.angle_beta   90.00
_cell.angle_gamma   90.00
#
_symmetry.space_group_name_H-M   'P 1'
#
loop_
_entity.id
_entity.type
_entity.pdbx_description
1 polymer ?
#
loop_
_entity_poly.entity_id
_entity_poly.type
_entity_poly.pdbx_seq_one_letter_code
_entity_poly.pdbx_strand_id
1 'polypeptide(L)'
;MNLKSLVLAAALLPAAIGSAYANDYTSPVIDLAGGPTQWSTFFGATHTAGAFTDTYTFSYSGADAVARGHFLNTGFLGMFDIDFTSATLNGTALNTFNLGTPLLSASGSLFNEVPVDGLVTLVIKGNTKSDIASYAGTLNLVSAVPEPTTYGMLLGGMGVLAFLARRRKQK
;
A
#
# COMPACT_ATOMS: atom_id res chain seq x y z
N MET A 1 48.57 -17.01 43.75
CA MET A 1 47.15 -16.66 43.46
C MET A 1 46.83 -17.19 42.08
N ASN A 2 45.83 -18.06 41.97
CA ASN A 2 45.60 -18.92 40.81
C ASN A 2 44.94 -18.16 39.65
N LEU A 3 45.57 -18.19 38.46
CA LEU A 3 45.11 -17.65 37.17
C LEU A 3 43.80 -18.25 36.62
N LYS A 4 43.05 -19.00 37.43
CA LYS A 4 41.85 -19.75 36.99
C LYS A 4 40.56 -18.92 37.05
N SER A 5 40.59 -17.75 37.69
CA SER A 5 39.41 -16.90 37.88
C SER A 5 39.19 -15.84 36.80
N LEU A 6 40.14 -15.64 35.87
CA LEU A 6 39.98 -14.61 34.83
C LEU A 6 39.25 -15.08 33.56
N VAL A 7 39.13 -16.40 33.34
CA VAL A 7 38.53 -16.94 32.10
C VAL A 7 37.00 -17.10 32.21
N LEU A 8 36.43 -17.03 33.42
CA LEU A 8 34.99 -17.25 33.61
C LEU A 8 34.13 -15.97 33.45
N ALA A 9 34.75 -14.81 33.27
CA ALA A 9 34.02 -13.54 33.07
C ALA A 9 33.70 -13.24 31.59
N ALA A 10 34.18 -14.05 30.64
CA ALA A 10 34.02 -13.81 29.20
C ALA A 10 32.86 -14.57 28.54
N ALA A 11 32.08 -15.36 29.29
CA ALA A 11 31.10 -16.31 28.74
C ALA A 11 29.62 -15.96 28.97
N LEU A 12 29.29 -14.73 29.44
CA LEU A 12 27.92 -14.36 29.83
C LEU A 12 27.34 -13.13 29.11
N LEU A 13 27.81 -12.84 27.90
CA LEU A 13 27.16 -11.86 27.03
C LEU A 13 26.93 -12.48 25.66
N PRO A 14 25.80 -13.18 25.42
CA PRO A 14 25.11 -12.91 24.17
C PRO A 14 24.70 -11.45 24.28
N ALA A 15 25.48 -10.56 23.64
CA ALA A 15 24.97 -9.26 23.27
C ALA A 15 23.68 -9.57 22.49
N ALA A 16 22.54 -9.39 23.13
CA ALA A 16 21.28 -9.23 22.44
C ALA A 16 21.46 -7.95 21.65
N ILE A 17 22.03 -8.07 20.45
CA ILE A 17 21.97 -7.04 19.42
C ILE A 17 20.50 -7.06 18.99
N GLY A 18 19.63 -6.53 19.85
CA GLY A 18 18.29 -6.17 19.47
C GLY A 18 18.46 -5.09 18.42
N SER A 19 18.19 -5.41 17.16
CA SER A 19 18.03 -4.41 16.12
C SER A 19 17.07 -3.36 16.68
N ALA A 20 17.50 -2.11 16.77
CA ALA A 20 16.59 -1.01 17.04
C ALA A 20 15.60 -1.01 15.86
N TYR A 21 14.37 -1.49 16.10
CA TYR A 21 13.29 -1.36 15.13
C TYR A 21 12.77 0.06 15.22
N ALA A 22 12.51 0.66 14.07
CA ALA A 22 11.72 1.87 14.01
C ALA A 22 10.31 1.55 14.52
N ASN A 23 9.57 2.58 14.94
CA ASN A 23 8.20 2.40 15.40
C ASN A 23 7.29 1.95 14.24
N ASP A 24 6.74 0.74 14.34
CA ASP A 24 5.64 0.29 13.49
C ASP A 24 4.42 1.22 13.67
N TYR A 25 3.76 1.58 12.59
CA TYR A 25 2.50 2.32 12.63
C TYR A 25 1.32 1.45 12.25
N THR A 26 0.33 1.34 13.14
CA THR A 26 -0.98 0.77 12.80
C THR A 26 -2.03 1.85 12.88
N SER A 27 -2.63 2.18 11.74
CA SER A 27 -3.67 3.20 11.67
C SER A 27 -4.97 2.72 12.31
N PRO A 28 -5.78 3.60 12.94
CA PRO A 28 -7.21 3.37 13.02
C PRO A 28 -7.80 3.25 11.60
N VAL A 29 -8.98 2.65 11.47
CA VAL A 29 -9.65 2.55 10.16
C VAL A 29 -9.89 3.95 9.59
N ILE A 30 -9.39 4.20 8.38
CA ILE A 30 -9.53 5.47 7.67
C ILE A 30 -10.70 5.35 6.69
N ASP A 31 -11.75 6.11 6.95
CA ASP A 31 -12.87 6.24 6.01
C ASP A 31 -12.41 7.06 4.79
N LEU A 32 -12.56 6.49 3.60
CA LEU A 32 -12.35 7.24 2.38
C LEU A 32 -13.52 8.19 2.14
N ALA A 33 -13.19 9.44 1.81
CA ALA A 33 -14.18 10.42 1.42
C ALA A 33 -14.57 10.22 -0.05
N GLY A 34 -15.85 10.31 -0.37
CA GLY A 34 -16.31 10.10 -1.74
C GLY A 34 -17.81 9.86 -1.89
N GLY A 35 -18.16 9.38 -3.09
CA GLY A 35 -19.53 9.01 -3.49
C GLY A 35 -19.53 7.63 -4.17
N PRO A 36 -20.66 7.15 -4.72
CA PRO A 36 -20.87 5.73 -5.02
C PRO A 36 -19.92 5.13 -6.07
N THR A 37 -19.12 5.95 -6.75
CA THR A 37 -18.22 5.50 -7.81
C THR A 37 -16.77 5.94 -7.63
N GLN A 38 -16.48 6.85 -6.70
CA GLN A 38 -15.15 7.43 -6.53
C GLN A 38 -14.91 7.78 -5.07
N TRP A 39 -13.76 7.37 -4.57
CA TRP A 39 -13.32 7.60 -3.20
C TRP A 39 -11.84 7.98 -3.16
N SER A 40 -11.45 8.80 -2.20
CA SER A 40 -10.06 9.23 -2.01
C SER A 40 -9.76 9.50 -0.54
N THR A 41 -8.51 9.27 -0.16
CA THR A 41 -7.95 9.71 1.13
C THR A 41 -6.44 9.89 1.04
N PHE A 42 -5.86 10.47 2.08
CA PHE A 42 -4.41 10.57 2.28
C PHE A 42 -3.98 9.78 3.52
N PHE A 43 -2.71 9.42 3.56
CA PHE A 43 -2.09 8.75 4.70
C PHE A 43 -0.59 9.07 4.76
N GLY A 44 0.04 8.77 5.88
CA GLY A 44 1.49 8.95 6.06
C GLY A 44 1.94 8.55 7.46
N ALA A 45 3.25 8.47 7.65
CA ALA A 45 3.88 8.16 8.94
C ALA A 45 5.25 8.83 9.04
N THR A 46 5.74 8.91 10.28
CA THR A 46 7.08 9.39 10.62
C THR A 46 7.78 8.32 11.45
N HIS A 47 9.03 8.01 11.11
CA HIS A 47 9.85 6.99 11.74
C HIS A 47 11.18 7.55 12.23
N THR A 48 11.69 6.93 13.29
CA THR A 48 13.10 7.05 13.70
C THR A 48 13.95 5.96 13.05
N ALA A 49 15.26 6.01 13.24
CA ALA A 49 16.20 5.03 12.70
C ALA A 49 15.79 3.57 13.01
N GLY A 50 15.78 2.73 11.98
CA GLY A 50 15.45 1.30 12.06
C GLY A 50 14.49 0.82 10.98
N ALA A 51 14.20 -0.48 11.01
CA ALA A 51 13.21 -1.12 10.15
C ALA A 51 11.80 -0.96 10.74
N PHE A 52 10.80 -0.75 9.89
CA PHE A 52 9.39 -0.61 10.28
C PHE A 52 8.46 -1.44 9.38
N THR A 53 7.28 -1.74 9.92
CA THR A 53 6.11 -2.25 9.20
C THR A 53 4.90 -1.40 9.56
N ASP A 54 4.35 -0.72 8.55
CA ASP A 54 3.15 0.07 8.69
C ASP A 54 1.95 -0.63 8.08
N THR A 55 0.81 -0.54 8.76
CA THR A 55 -0.46 -1.09 8.31
C THR A 55 -1.53 -0.01 8.33
N TYR A 56 -2.03 0.33 7.15
CA TYR A 56 -3.18 1.20 6.98
C TYR A 56 -4.39 0.37 6.60
N THR A 57 -5.51 0.64 7.26
CA THR A 57 -6.78 0.01 6.98
C THR A 57 -7.76 1.08 6.54
N PHE A 58 -8.47 0.81 5.45
CA PHE A 58 -9.31 1.76 4.76
C PHE A 58 -10.71 1.19 4.55
N SER A 59 -11.72 2.02 4.78
CA SER A 59 -13.14 1.68 4.54
C SER A 59 -13.72 2.59 3.46
N TYR A 60 -14.61 2.03 2.64
CA TYR A 60 -15.43 2.76 1.69
C TYR A 60 -16.79 2.06 1.54
N SER A 61 -17.77 2.77 0.98
CA SER A 61 -19.15 2.28 0.87
C SER A 61 -19.43 1.42 -0.38
N GLY A 62 -18.41 1.09 -1.17
CA GLY A 62 -18.53 0.29 -2.38
C GLY A 62 -18.20 -1.19 -2.16
N ALA A 63 -18.68 -2.06 -3.05
CA ALA A 63 -18.31 -3.48 -3.07
C ALA A 63 -16.98 -3.66 -3.80
N ASP A 64 -17.01 -3.72 -5.13
CA ASP A 64 -15.82 -3.92 -5.96
C ASP A 64 -15.29 -2.60 -6.51
N ALA A 65 -14.00 -2.37 -6.33
CA ALA A 65 -13.33 -1.18 -6.83
C ALA A 65 -11.94 -1.51 -7.38
N VAL A 66 -11.38 -0.53 -8.07
CA VAL A 66 -10.02 -0.55 -8.57
C VAL A 66 -9.26 0.56 -7.87
N ALA A 67 -8.16 0.20 -7.21
CA ALA A 67 -7.32 1.11 -6.47
C ALA A 67 -6.18 1.67 -7.33
N ARG A 68 -5.91 2.96 -7.13
CA ARG A 68 -4.75 3.69 -7.63
C ARG A 68 -4.21 4.59 -6.53
N GLY A 69 -2.91 4.61 -6.36
CA GLY A 69 -2.30 5.41 -5.31
C GLY A 69 -0.80 5.47 -5.41
N HIS A 70 -0.23 6.14 -4.43
CA HIS A 70 1.21 6.19 -4.23
C HIS A 70 1.51 6.42 -2.76
N PHE A 71 2.75 6.13 -2.39
CA PHE A 71 3.41 6.68 -1.22
C PHE A 71 4.83 7.07 -1.60
N LEU A 72 5.32 8.17 -1.04
CA LEU A 72 6.60 8.77 -1.41
C LEU A 72 7.32 9.32 -0.17
N ASN A 73 8.62 9.06 -0.13
CA ASN A 73 9.59 9.74 0.71
C ASN A 73 10.56 10.50 -0.20
N THR A 74 11.04 11.66 0.27
CA THR A 74 12.12 12.40 -0.37
C THR A 74 13.15 12.78 0.68
N GLY A 75 14.40 12.35 0.47
CA GLY A 75 15.55 12.70 1.31
C GLY A 75 16.48 13.69 0.62
N PHE A 76 17.32 14.36 1.41
CA PHE A 76 18.37 15.24 0.90
C PHE A 76 19.58 15.23 1.82
N LEU A 77 20.78 15.43 1.26
CA LEU A 77 22.05 15.45 2.01
C LEU A 77 22.27 14.19 2.88
N GLY A 78 21.76 13.04 2.46
CA GLY A 78 21.80 11.78 3.22
C GLY A 78 20.89 11.76 4.45
N MET A 79 19.93 12.69 4.57
CA MET A 79 18.98 12.81 5.66
C MET A 79 17.53 12.55 5.18
N PHE A 80 16.66 12.20 6.12
CA PHE A 80 15.23 11.94 5.93
C PHE A 80 14.91 10.80 4.95
N ASP A 81 15.90 9.98 4.62
CA ASP A 81 15.82 8.94 3.62
C ASP A 81 15.15 7.66 4.16
N ILE A 82 14.24 7.09 3.36
CA ILE A 82 13.59 5.81 3.62
C ILE A 82 13.87 4.88 2.44
N ASP A 83 14.39 3.69 2.73
CA ASP A 83 14.43 2.58 1.79
C ASP A 83 13.21 1.69 2.01
N PHE A 84 12.28 1.67 1.05
CA PHE A 84 11.13 0.76 1.08
C PHE A 84 11.53 -0.63 0.59
N THR A 85 11.28 -1.65 1.40
CA THR A 85 11.65 -3.04 1.13
C THR A 85 10.53 -3.82 0.46
N SER A 86 9.27 -3.53 0.79
CA SER A 86 8.09 -4.17 0.20
C SER A 86 6.83 -3.40 0.52
N ALA A 87 5.82 -3.47 -0.34
CA ALA A 87 4.47 -3.06 0.00
C ALA A 87 3.43 -4.04 -0.59
N THR A 88 2.28 -4.15 0.06
CA THR A 88 1.15 -4.95 -0.42
C THR A 88 -0.16 -4.23 -0.22
N LEU A 89 -1.08 -4.34 -1.18
CA LEU A 89 -2.47 -3.89 -1.07
C LEU A 89 -3.39 -5.11 -1.13
N ASN A 90 -4.15 -5.38 -0.07
CA ASN A 90 -4.94 -6.61 0.09
C ASN A 90 -4.13 -7.89 -0.20
N GLY A 91 -2.86 -7.91 0.22
CA GLY A 91 -1.93 -9.02 -0.05
C GLY A 91 -1.34 -9.06 -1.47
N THR A 92 -1.82 -8.23 -2.40
CA THR A 92 -1.21 -8.07 -3.73
C THR A 92 0.06 -7.26 -3.62
N ALA A 93 1.19 -7.81 -4.09
CA ALA A 93 2.48 -7.13 -4.05
C ALA A 93 2.48 -5.86 -4.93
N LEU A 94 3.03 -4.77 -4.39
CA LEU A 94 3.25 -3.52 -5.09
C LEU A 94 4.74 -3.36 -5.42
N ASN A 95 5.03 -2.77 -6.58
CA ASN A 95 6.40 -2.43 -6.95
C ASN A 95 6.87 -1.23 -6.14
N THR A 96 7.97 -1.37 -5.42
CA THR A 96 8.65 -0.27 -4.74
C THR A 96 9.89 0.15 -5.53
N PHE A 97 10.30 1.41 -5.34
CA PHE A 97 11.56 1.93 -5.86
C PHE A 97 12.27 2.71 -4.76
N ASN A 98 13.60 2.68 -4.80
CA ASN A 98 14.48 3.52 -4.00
C ASN A 98 15.51 4.10 -4.97
N LEU A 99 15.40 5.40 -5.26
CA LEU A 99 16.23 6.11 -6.23
C LEU A 99 16.95 7.23 -5.52
N GLY A 100 18.21 7.49 -5.87
CA GLY A 100 18.87 8.65 -5.30
C GLY A 100 20.37 8.67 -5.43
N THR A 101 20.91 9.78 -4.96
CA THR A 101 22.32 10.06 -4.72
C THR A 101 22.46 10.52 -3.27
N PRO A 102 23.68 10.63 -2.74
CA PRO A 102 23.88 11.23 -1.42
C PRO A 102 23.32 12.66 -1.28
N LEU A 103 23.11 13.39 -2.37
CA LEU A 103 22.60 14.76 -2.33
C LEU A 103 21.06 14.83 -2.32
N LEU A 104 20.39 13.93 -3.06
CA LEU A 104 18.94 13.90 -3.24
C LEU A 104 18.48 12.45 -3.43
N SER A 105 17.45 12.03 -2.72
CA SER A 105 16.82 10.71 -2.85
C SER A 105 15.30 10.79 -2.90
N ALA A 106 14.69 9.81 -3.56
CA ALA A 106 13.25 9.62 -3.64
C ALA A 106 12.94 8.12 -3.68
N SER A 107 12.07 7.71 -2.77
CA SER A 107 11.69 6.31 -2.60
C SER A 107 10.17 6.21 -2.47
N GLY A 108 9.59 5.10 -2.92
CA GLY A 108 8.15 4.93 -2.80
C GLY A 108 7.57 3.81 -3.66
N SER A 109 6.29 3.96 -3.96
CA SER A 109 5.56 3.11 -4.91
C SER A 109 4.53 3.96 -5.64
N LEU A 110 4.34 3.68 -6.93
CA LEU A 110 3.16 4.11 -7.68
C LEU A 110 2.46 2.85 -8.18
N PHE A 111 1.19 2.70 -7.84
CA PHE A 111 0.41 1.53 -8.21
C PHE A 111 -0.91 1.94 -8.84
N ASN A 112 -1.35 1.11 -9.78
CA ASN A 112 -2.49 1.35 -10.61
C ASN A 112 -3.24 0.04 -10.79
N GLU A 113 -4.54 0.14 -10.96
CA GLU A 113 -5.37 -0.97 -11.43
C GLU A 113 -5.32 -2.20 -10.50
N VAL A 114 -5.18 -1.99 -9.19
CA VAL A 114 -5.18 -3.07 -8.20
C VAL A 114 -6.63 -3.34 -7.79
N PRO A 115 -7.20 -4.53 -8.06
CA PRO A 115 -8.55 -4.86 -7.62
C PRO A 115 -8.63 -4.88 -6.10
N VAL A 116 -9.67 -4.26 -5.56
CA VAL A 116 -9.95 -4.24 -4.12
C VAL A 116 -11.44 -4.44 -3.87
N ASP A 117 -11.74 -5.03 -2.73
CA ASP A 117 -13.09 -5.17 -2.21
C ASP A 117 -13.11 -4.85 -0.71
N GLY A 118 -14.28 -4.44 -0.21
CA GLY A 118 -14.54 -4.26 1.21
C GLY A 118 -13.53 -3.39 1.96
N LEU A 119 -12.89 -3.96 2.99
CA LEU A 119 -11.90 -3.27 3.79
C LEU A 119 -10.52 -3.40 3.12
N VAL A 120 -9.91 -2.28 2.78
CA VAL A 120 -8.63 -2.27 2.06
C VAL A 120 -7.48 -2.14 3.05
N THR A 121 -6.51 -3.05 2.98
CA THR A 121 -5.32 -3.05 3.83
C THR A 121 -4.07 -2.81 3.00
N LEU A 122 -3.37 -1.72 3.30
CA LEU A 122 -2.06 -1.40 2.75
C LEU A 122 -1.01 -1.69 3.83
N VAL A 123 -0.09 -2.61 3.52
CA VAL A 123 1.07 -2.89 4.37
C VAL A 123 2.31 -2.37 3.68
N ILE A 124 3.07 -1.51 4.35
CA ILE A 124 4.32 -0.92 3.85
C ILE A 124 5.44 -1.33 4.79
N LYS A 125 6.55 -1.79 4.24
CA LYS A 125 7.77 -2.10 5.00
C LYS A 125 8.93 -1.31 4.45
N GLY A 126 9.78 -0.85 5.35
CA GLY A 126 10.97 -0.12 4.98
C GLY A 126 11.96 -0.05 6.12
N ASN A 127 13.04 0.67 5.86
CA ASN A 127 14.07 0.96 6.84
C ASN A 127 14.58 2.38 6.60
N THR A 128 14.73 3.14 7.67
CA THR A 128 15.44 4.42 7.63
C THR A 128 16.72 4.36 8.44
N LYS A 129 17.80 4.91 7.89
CA LYS A 129 19.05 5.16 8.62
C LYS A 129 19.11 6.57 9.18
N SER A 130 18.12 7.40 8.86
CA SER A 130 18.03 8.77 9.34
C SER A 130 17.47 8.78 10.75
N ASP A 131 17.88 9.77 11.56
CA ASP A 131 17.33 9.96 12.91
C ASP A 131 15.81 10.15 12.89
N ILE A 132 15.30 10.81 11.85
CA ILE A 132 13.89 11.03 11.58
C ILE A 132 13.66 11.03 10.06
N ALA A 133 12.58 10.39 9.62
CA ALA A 133 12.13 10.41 8.23
C ALA A 133 10.61 10.22 8.15
N SER A 134 9.97 10.72 7.10
CA SER A 134 8.53 10.55 6.91
C SER A 134 8.18 10.26 5.46
N TYR A 135 7.01 9.67 5.25
CA TYR A 135 6.44 9.52 3.93
C TYR A 135 4.95 9.82 3.98
N ALA A 136 4.39 10.13 2.82
CA ALA A 136 2.96 10.34 2.66
C ALA A 136 2.48 9.80 1.32
N GLY A 137 1.18 9.60 1.21
CA GLY A 137 0.56 9.01 0.04
C GLY A 137 -0.91 9.35 -0.09
N THR A 138 -1.47 8.98 -1.24
CA THR A 138 -2.91 8.99 -1.49
C THR A 138 -3.37 7.64 -1.96
N LEU A 139 -4.60 7.29 -1.59
CA LEU A 139 -5.30 6.11 -2.06
C LEU A 139 -6.62 6.55 -2.69
N ASN A 140 -6.81 6.19 -3.95
CA ASN A 140 -8.01 6.50 -4.71
C ASN A 140 -8.65 5.20 -5.20
N LEU A 141 -9.96 5.10 -5.04
CA LEU A 141 -10.74 3.97 -5.50
C LEU A 141 -11.76 4.45 -6.51
N VAL A 142 -11.94 3.69 -7.57
CA VAL A 142 -13.03 3.87 -8.54
C VAL A 142 -13.82 2.58 -8.57
N SER A 143 -15.15 2.66 -8.45
CA SER A 143 -15.98 1.45 -8.52
C SER A 143 -15.79 0.75 -9.85
N ALA A 144 -15.80 -0.58 -9.85
CA ALA A 144 -15.84 -1.37 -11.07
C ALA A 144 -17.22 -1.17 -11.73
N VAL A 145 -17.38 -0.10 -12.50
CA VAL A 145 -18.61 0.14 -13.27
C VAL A 145 -18.69 -0.94 -14.35
N PRO A 146 -19.82 -1.64 -14.53
CA PRO A 146 -19.99 -2.59 -15.63
C PRO A 146 -19.64 -1.90 -16.95
N GLU A 147 -18.69 -2.47 -17.68
CA GLU A 147 -18.18 -1.85 -18.90
C GLU A 147 -19.31 -1.55 -19.91
N PRO A 148 -19.14 -0.54 -20.80
CA PRO A 148 -20.10 -0.26 -21.88
C PRO A 148 -20.47 -1.49 -22.71
N THR A 149 -19.56 -2.47 -22.81
CA THR A 149 -19.77 -3.76 -23.47
C THR A 149 -20.90 -4.57 -22.84
N THR A 150 -21.07 -4.52 -21.51
CA THR A 150 -22.17 -5.20 -20.80
C THR A 150 -23.51 -4.59 -21.18
N TYR A 151 -23.58 -3.26 -21.22
CA TYR A 151 -24.79 -2.56 -21.69
C TYR A 151 -25.03 -2.77 -23.19
N GLY A 152 -23.97 -2.79 -23.99
CA GLY A 152 -24.02 -3.08 -25.42
C GLY A 152 -24.50 -4.50 -25.72
N MET A 153 -24.05 -5.50 -24.96
CA MET A 153 -24.52 -6.88 -25.07
C MET A 153 -25.95 -7.06 -24.57
N LEU A 154 -26.36 -6.35 -23.52
CA LEU A 154 -27.76 -6.32 -23.08
C LEU A 154 -28.66 -5.73 -24.16
N LEU A 155 -28.30 -4.55 -24.69
CA LEU A 155 -29.05 -3.90 -25.77
C LEU A 155 -29.04 -4.73 -27.05
N GLY A 156 -27.90 -5.34 -27.38
CA GLY A 156 -27.76 -6.27 -28.49
C GLY A 156 -28.66 -7.49 -28.33
N GLY A 157 -28.67 -8.09 -27.14
CA GLY A 157 -29.56 -9.20 -26.79
C GLY A 157 -31.04 -8.82 -26.88
N MET A 158 -31.41 -7.64 -26.38
CA MET A 158 -32.76 -7.09 -26.52
C MET A 158 -33.14 -6.86 -27.99
N GLY A 159 -32.21 -6.37 -28.81
CA GLY A 159 -32.41 -6.17 -30.24
C GLY A 159 -32.72 -7.49 -30.97
N VAL A 160 -31.98 -8.55 -30.65
CA VAL A 160 -32.23 -9.90 -31.20
C VAL A 160 -33.61 -10.42 -30.78
N LEU A 161 -33.96 -10.28 -29.50
CA LEU A 161 -35.27 -10.73 -28.99
C LEU A 161 -36.44 -9.97 -29.65
N ALA A 162 -36.32 -8.65 -29.81
CA ALA A 162 -37.32 -7.82 -30.47
C ALA A 162 -37.50 -8.20 -31.96
N PHE A 163 -36.39 -8.48 -32.66
CA PHE A 163 -36.43 -8.94 -34.05
C PHE A 163 -37.13 -10.30 -34.20
N LEU A 164 -36.82 -11.27 -33.33
CA LEU A 164 -37.46 -12.59 -33.32
C LEU A 164 -38.96 -12.50 -33.03
N ALA A 165 -39.36 -11.63 -32.08
CA ALA A 165 -40.76 -11.38 -31.76
C ALA A 165 -41.53 -10.80 -32.96
N ARG A 166 -40.94 -9.83 -33.69
CA ARG A 166 -41.53 -9.27 -34.91
C ARG A 166 -41.71 -10.33 -35.99
N ARG A 167 -40.70 -11.19 -36.20
CA ARG A 167 -40.76 -12.24 -37.24
C ARG A 167 -41.86 -13.27 -36.98
N ARG A 168 -42.14 -13.59 -35.71
CA ARG A 168 -43.23 -14.49 -35.32
C ARG A 168 -44.61 -13.90 -35.55
N LYS A 169 -44.75 -12.58 -35.47
CA LYS A 169 -46.02 -11.86 -35.67
C LYS A 169 -46.37 -11.63 -37.14
N GLN A 170 -45.38 -11.75 -38.03
CA GLN A 170 -45.53 -11.62 -39.49
C GLN A 170 -45.72 -12.98 -40.20
N LYS A 171 -45.70 -14.07 -39.44
CA LYS A 171 -46.20 -15.39 -39.86
C LYS A 171 -47.58 -15.59 -39.26
#